data_AF-A0A5C3NSA0-F1
#
_entry.id   AF-A0A5C3NSA0-F1
#
_cell.length_a   1.000
_cell.length_b   1.000
_cell.length_c   1.000
_cell.angle_alpha   90.00
_cell.angle_beta   90.00
_cell.angle_gamma   90.00
#
_symmetry.space_group_name_H-M   'P 1'
#
loop_
_entity.id
_entity.type
_entity.pdbx_description
1 polymer ?
#
loop_
_entity_poly.entity_id
_entity_poly.type
_entity_poly.pdbx_seq_one_letter_code
_entity_poly.pdbx_strand_id
1 'polypeptide(L)'
;NLVTLLRLAQFFDMPRAHAFAIEQFDSLENRSPFLQVQLGFAHRVEDWVRTGFRRVVKDVPMDEITVEDADRLGGQGMLAVASAKVGLMEYRNHLAYDWPEPVFSVTCSTEIGCRLAWKRLWWHEFAKVLLHPDYNFTPREVLQHLERVDVTSMCDACKLLTLEAVKNREGLDGEEEILASSLGLLISGGVWLL
;
A
#
# COMPACT_ATOMS: atom_id res chain seq x y z
N ASN A 1 4.42 -30.49 9.00
CA ASN A 1 3.68 -29.56 8.12
C ASN A 1 2.80 -28.67 9.01
N LEU A 2 3.04 -27.35 9.06
CA LEU A 2 2.33 -26.40 9.94
C LEU A 2 0.85 -26.24 9.58
N VAL A 3 0.50 -26.32 8.30
CA VAL A 3 -0.90 -26.27 7.85
C VAL A 3 -1.69 -27.46 8.39
N THR A 4 -1.08 -28.65 8.38
CA THR A 4 -1.67 -29.85 9.00
C THR A 4 -1.85 -29.67 10.50
N LEU A 5 -0.86 -29.07 11.19
CA LEU A 5 -0.94 -28.80 12.63
C LEU A 5 -2.07 -27.81 12.96
N LEU A 6 -2.20 -26.72 12.21
CA LEU A 6 -3.31 -25.75 12.36
C LEU A 6 -4.67 -26.43 12.19
N ARG A 7 -4.85 -27.23 11.14
CA ARG A 7 -6.09 -27.96 10.87
C ARG A 7 -6.44 -28.95 11.99
N LEU A 8 -5.47 -29.75 12.44
CA LEU A 8 -5.70 -30.72 13.51
C LEU A 8 -5.95 -30.03 14.86
N ALA A 9 -5.21 -28.96 15.15
CA ALA A 9 -5.39 -28.20 16.39
C ALA A 9 -6.78 -27.56 16.46
N GLN A 10 -7.29 -27.02 15.35
CA GLN A 10 -8.66 -26.52 15.28
C GLN A 10 -9.69 -27.65 15.37
N PHE A 11 -9.49 -28.75 14.65
CA PHE A 11 -10.43 -29.88 14.64
C PHE A 11 -10.59 -30.53 16.01
N PHE A 12 -9.50 -30.65 16.77
CA PHE A 12 -9.50 -31.26 18.11
C PHE A 12 -9.57 -30.24 19.26
N ASP A 13 -9.85 -28.97 18.97
CA ASP A 13 -9.94 -27.88 19.96
C ASP A 13 -8.71 -27.82 20.90
N MET A 14 -7.51 -27.80 20.31
CA MET A 14 -6.23 -27.74 20.99
C MET A 14 -5.64 -26.32 20.93
N PRO A 15 -6.08 -25.37 21.79
CA PRO A 15 -5.71 -23.96 21.68
C PRO A 15 -4.21 -23.69 21.77
N ARG A 16 -3.47 -24.49 22.56
CA ARG A 16 -2.00 -24.38 22.65
C ARG A 16 -1.30 -24.78 21.35
N ALA A 17 -1.75 -25.85 20.72
CA ALA A 17 -1.20 -26.31 19.45
C ALA A 17 -1.54 -25.32 18.33
N HIS A 18 -2.73 -24.71 18.39
CA HIS A 18 -3.16 -23.67 17.47
C HIS A 18 -2.29 -22.41 17.60
N ALA A 19 -2.11 -21.89 18.82
CA ALA A 19 -1.26 -20.73 19.09
C ALA A 19 0.20 -20.98 18.67
N PHE A 20 0.75 -22.14 19.01
CA PHE A 20 2.10 -22.52 18.58
C PHE A 20 2.23 -22.53 17.05
N ALA A 21 1.25 -23.09 16.35
CA ALA A 21 1.31 -23.16 14.89
C ALA A 21 1.21 -21.78 14.23
N ILE A 22 0.45 -20.84 14.82
CA ILE A 22 0.42 -19.44 14.41
C ILE A 22 1.79 -18.79 14.59
N GLU A 23 2.38 -18.89 15.78
CA GLU A 23 3.71 -18.31 16.07
C GLU A 23 4.78 -18.83 15.11
N GLN A 24 4.76 -20.13 14.85
CA GLN A 24 5.70 -20.74 13.90
C GLN A 24 5.46 -20.26 12.47
N PHE A 25 4.21 -20.09 12.05
CA PHE A 25 3.91 -19.56 10.71
C PHE A 25 4.34 -18.09 10.58
N ASP A 26 4.13 -17.28 11.61
CA ASP A 26 4.56 -15.88 11.65
C ASP A 26 6.08 -15.73 11.60
N SER A 27 6.83 -16.70 12.12
CA SER A 27 8.29 -16.74 12.07
C SER A 27 8.88 -17.07 10.69
N LEU A 28 8.06 -17.47 9.70
CA LEU A 28 8.52 -17.80 8.36
C LEU A 28 8.83 -16.52 7.56
N GLU A 29 10.09 -16.38 7.15
CA GLU A 29 10.61 -15.22 6.42
C GLU A 29 10.00 -15.09 5.01
N ASN A 30 9.79 -16.22 4.30
CA ASN A 30 9.27 -16.26 2.94
C ASN A 30 7.86 -16.87 2.85
N ARG A 31 6.95 -16.43 3.72
CA ARG A 31 5.56 -16.90 3.67
C ARG A 31 4.83 -16.35 2.45
N SER A 32 4.20 -17.24 1.67
CA SER A 32 3.33 -16.86 0.56
C SER A 32 2.18 -15.99 1.07
N PRO A 33 1.97 -14.78 0.52
CA PRO A 33 0.90 -13.89 0.96
C PRO A 33 -0.48 -14.46 0.61
N PHE A 34 -0.61 -15.22 -0.48
CA PHE A 34 -1.84 -15.92 -0.87
C PHE A 34 -2.23 -17.01 0.14
N LEU A 35 -1.26 -17.85 0.53
CA LEU A 35 -1.47 -18.87 1.55
C LEU A 35 -1.82 -18.24 2.90
N GLN A 36 -1.18 -17.12 3.24
CA GLN A 36 -1.47 -16.38 4.47
C GLN A 36 -2.93 -15.90 4.50
N VAL A 37 -3.46 -15.34 3.40
CA VAL A 37 -4.88 -14.96 3.31
C VAL A 37 -5.80 -16.18 3.43
N GLN A 38 -5.50 -17.25 2.71
CA GLN A 38 -6.30 -18.48 2.72
C GLN A 38 -6.39 -19.08 4.13
N LEU A 39 -5.26 -19.20 4.82
CA LEU A 39 -5.21 -19.72 6.19
C LEU A 39 -5.85 -18.76 7.18
N GLY A 40 -5.70 -17.45 6.98
CA GLY A 40 -6.36 -16.42 7.79
C GLY A 40 -7.87 -16.60 7.79
N PHE A 41 -8.48 -16.86 6.63
CA PHE A 41 -9.90 -17.17 6.54
C PHE A 41 -10.25 -18.51 7.19
N ALA A 42 -9.51 -19.58 6.86
CA ALA A 42 -9.81 -20.94 7.36
C ALA A 42 -9.73 -21.04 8.90
N HIS A 43 -8.80 -20.30 9.51
CA HIS A 43 -8.50 -20.35 10.94
C HIS A 43 -8.95 -19.11 11.72
N ARG A 44 -9.70 -18.19 11.06
CA ARG A 44 -10.21 -16.95 11.66
C ARG A 44 -9.12 -16.05 12.28
N VAL A 45 -7.97 -15.97 11.61
CA VAL A 45 -6.85 -15.09 12.00
C VAL A 45 -6.92 -13.83 11.15
N GLU A 46 -7.64 -12.82 11.63
CA GLU A 46 -7.93 -11.59 10.87
C GLU A 46 -6.67 -10.84 10.44
N ASP A 47 -5.65 -10.80 11.30
CA ASP A 47 -4.37 -10.16 11.00
C ASP A 47 -3.66 -10.80 9.81
N TRP A 48 -3.79 -12.12 9.63
CA TRP A 48 -3.23 -12.81 8.47
C TRP A 48 -3.96 -12.44 7.19
N VAL A 49 -5.28 -12.29 7.25
CA VAL A 49 -6.05 -11.81 6.11
C VAL A 49 -5.61 -10.39 5.74
N ARG A 50 -5.56 -9.48 6.72
CA ARG A 50 -5.17 -8.08 6.51
C ARG A 50 -3.76 -7.94 5.95
N THR A 51 -2.78 -8.57 6.60
CA THR A 51 -1.37 -8.45 6.22
C THR A 51 -1.06 -9.21 4.94
N GLY A 52 -1.63 -10.40 4.75
CA GLY A 52 -1.49 -11.17 3.52
C GLY A 52 -2.09 -10.44 2.33
N PHE A 53 -3.30 -9.89 2.47
CA PHE A 53 -3.97 -9.14 1.39
C PHE A 53 -3.18 -7.90 1.00
N ARG A 54 -2.70 -7.11 1.99
CA ARG A 54 -1.84 -5.95 1.72
C ARG A 54 -0.61 -6.34 0.91
N ARG A 55 0.06 -7.45 1.25
CA ARG A 55 1.25 -7.94 0.53
C ARG A 55 0.90 -8.41 -0.89
N VAL A 56 -0.21 -9.11 -1.10
CA VAL A 56 -0.67 -9.46 -2.47
C VAL A 56 -0.85 -8.19 -3.31
N VAL A 57 -1.48 -7.15 -2.74
CA VAL A 57 -1.78 -5.93 -3.48
C VAL A 57 -0.53 -5.09 -3.74
N LYS A 58 0.36 -4.92 -2.77
CA LYS A 58 1.54 -4.03 -2.90
C LYS A 58 2.77 -4.72 -3.48
N ASP A 59 3.01 -5.99 -3.16
CA ASP A 59 4.31 -6.62 -3.41
C ASP A 59 4.30 -7.58 -4.62
N VAL A 60 3.13 -8.08 -5.02
CA VAL A 60 3.03 -9.07 -6.11
C VAL A 60 2.49 -8.42 -7.38
N PRO A 61 3.26 -8.31 -8.47
CA PRO A 61 2.78 -7.85 -9.77
C PRO A 61 1.61 -8.69 -10.29
N MET A 62 0.67 -8.07 -11.03
CA MET A 62 -0.54 -8.76 -11.49
C MET A 62 -0.23 -9.89 -12.47
N ASP A 63 0.79 -9.72 -13.30
CA ASP A 63 1.30 -10.68 -14.29
C ASP A 63 2.10 -11.83 -13.67
N GLU A 64 2.50 -11.70 -12.40
CA GLU A 64 3.16 -12.76 -11.63
C GLU A 64 2.17 -13.64 -10.83
N ILE A 65 0.89 -13.27 -10.76
CA ILE A 65 -0.12 -14.05 -10.05
C ILE A 65 -0.47 -15.31 -10.86
N THR A 66 -0.20 -16.48 -10.29
CA THR A 66 -0.50 -17.75 -10.95
C THR A 66 -1.96 -18.16 -10.82
N VAL A 67 -2.40 -19.13 -11.63
CA VAL A 67 -3.74 -19.74 -11.49
C VAL A 67 -3.92 -20.37 -10.11
N GLU A 68 -2.87 -21.01 -9.57
CA GLU A 68 -2.94 -21.63 -8.24
C GLU A 68 -3.13 -20.57 -7.13
N ASP A 69 -2.50 -19.39 -7.29
CA ASP A 69 -2.69 -18.27 -6.37
C ASP A 69 -4.09 -17.67 -6.47
N ALA A 70 -4.62 -17.55 -7.69
CA ALA A 70 -5.99 -17.13 -7.92
C ALA A 70 -7.00 -18.11 -7.31
N ASP A 71 -6.76 -19.42 -7.44
CA ASP A 71 -7.60 -20.47 -6.85
C ASP A 71 -7.60 -20.41 -5.32
N ARG A 72 -6.48 -20.06 -4.68
CA ARG A 72 -6.39 -19.88 -3.22
C ARG A 72 -7.28 -18.76 -2.70
N LEU A 73 -7.41 -17.68 -3.46
CA LEU A 73 -8.23 -16.52 -3.10
C LEU A 73 -9.68 -16.64 -3.57
N GLY A 74 -9.92 -17.43 -4.62
CA GLY A 74 -11.20 -17.52 -5.32
C GLY A 74 -11.55 -16.23 -6.07
N GLY A 75 -12.67 -16.26 -6.80
CA GLY A 75 -13.09 -15.15 -7.66
C GLY A 75 -13.32 -13.83 -6.90
N GLN A 76 -13.91 -13.88 -5.70
CA GLN A 76 -14.13 -12.69 -4.87
C GLN A 76 -12.81 -12.10 -4.34
N GLY A 77 -11.87 -12.95 -3.92
CA GLY A 77 -10.54 -12.51 -3.51
C GLY A 77 -9.77 -11.86 -4.65
N MET A 78 -9.82 -12.45 -5.84
CA MET A 78 -9.19 -11.87 -7.02
C MET A 78 -9.86 -10.57 -7.47
N LEU A 79 -11.19 -10.45 -7.37
CA LEU A 79 -11.88 -9.19 -7.62
C LEU A 79 -11.43 -8.10 -6.65
N ALA A 80 -11.34 -8.42 -5.34
CA ALA A 80 -10.86 -7.47 -4.33
C ALA A 80 -9.41 -7.04 -4.59
N VAL A 81 -8.52 -7.96 -4.96
CA VAL A 81 -7.13 -7.64 -5.33
C VAL A 81 -7.09 -6.73 -6.56
N ALA A 82 -7.84 -7.06 -7.61
CA ALA A 82 -7.89 -6.26 -8.83
C ALA A 82 -8.43 -4.85 -8.56
N SER A 83 -9.53 -4.72 -7.81
CA SER A 83 -10.10 -3.44 -7.40
C SER A 83 -9.12 -2.61 -6.58
N ALA A 84 -8.41 -3.22 -5.64
CA ALA A 84 -7.40 -2.52 -4.83
C ALA A 84 -6.24 -2.01 -5.69
N LYS A 85 -5.70 -2.86 -6.58
CA LYS A 85 -4.60 -2.47 -7.48
C LYS A 85 -4.99 -1.34 -8.43
N VAL A 86 -6.18 -1.42 -9.03
CA VAL A 86 -6.71 -0.34 -9.89
C VAL A 86 -6.90 0.94 -9.08
N GLY A 87 -7.53 0.87 -7.91
CA GLY A 87 -7.73 2.03 -7.05
C GLY A 87 -6.42 2.70 -6.63
N LEU A 88 -5.40 1.91 -6.27
CA LEU A 88 -4.07 2.43 -5.94
C LEU A 88 -3.41 3.11 -7.15
N MET A 89 -3.51 2.49 -8.33
CA MET A 89 -3.00 3.09 -9.58
C MET A 89 -3.69 4.42 -9.88
N GLU A 90 -5.02 4.49 -9.80
CA GLU A 90 -5.79 5.71 -10.05
C GLU A 90 -5.45 6.81 -9.03
N TYR A 91 -5.38 6.46 -7.75
CA TYR A 91 -5.00 7.36 -6.67
C TYR A 91 -3.59 7.93 -6.87
N ARG A 92 -2.62 7.07 -7.18
CA ARG A 92 -1.23 7.51 -7.42
C ARG A 92 -1.13 8.39 -8.67
N ASN A 93 -1.86 8.05 -9.74
CA ASN A 93 -1.96 8.91 -10.92
C ASN A 93 -2.55 10.26 -10.57
N HIS A 94 -3.64 10.30 -9.78
CA HIS A 94 -4.23 11.56 -9.34
C HIS A 94 -3.21 12.43 -8.60
N LEU A 95 -2.50 11.89 -7.61
CA LEU A 95 -1.46 12.62 -6.88
C LEU A 95 -0.30 13.08 -7.80
N ALA A 96 0.11 12.24 -8.75
CA ALA A 96 1.21 12.55 -9.65
C ALA A 96 0.87 13.70 -10.61
N TYR A 97 -0.35 13.70 -11.17
CA TYR A 97 -0.76 14.67 -12.19
C TYR A 97 -1.45 15.92 -11.63
N ASP A 98 -2.11 15.84 -10.46
CA ASP A 98 -2.66 17.00 -9.74
C ASP A 98 -1.57 17.69 -8.92
N TRP A 99 -0.56 18.23 -9.61
CA TRP A 99 0.54 18.88 -8.91
C TRP A 99 0.03 20.09 -8.11
N PRO A 100 0.47 20.26 -6.85
CA PRO A 100 0.04 21.37 -6.01
C PRO A 100 0.73 22.67 -6.43
N GLU A 101 -0.01 23.77 -6.46
CA GLU A 101 0.56 25.09 -6.73
C GLU A 101 1.52 25.48 -5.58
N PRO A 102 2.74 25.97 -5.87
CA PRO A 102 3.71 26.33 -4.84
C PRO A 102 3.24 27.53 -4.01
N VAL A 103 3.62 27.50 -2.74
CA VAL A 103 3.42 28.59 -1.80
C VAL A 103 4.69 29.43 -1.76
N PHE A 104 4.56 30.73 -2.00
CA PHE A 104 5.69 31.66 -2.03
C PHE A 104 5.87 32.35 -0.68
N SER A 105 7.13 32.44 -0.24
CA SER A 105 7.50 33.31 0.88
C SER A 105 7.29 34.77 0.51
N VAL A 106 6.96 35.62 1.49
CA VAL A 106 6.91 37.08 1.34
C VAL A 106 8.25 37.69 0.91
N THR A 107 9.35 36.98 1.12
CA THR A 107 10.71 37.37 0.72
C THR A 107 11.13 36.80 -0.64
N CYS A 108 10.25 36.09 -1.34
CA CYS A 108 10.55 35.52 -2.66
C CYS A 108 10.70 36.63 -3.69
N SER A 109 11.86 36.69 -4.36
CA SER A 109 12.11 37.62 -5.47
C SER A 109 11.99 36.97 -6.86
N THR A 110 11.84 35.65 -6.92
CA THR A 110 11.85 34.87 -8.15
C THR A 110 10.70 33.85 -8.19
N GLU A 111 9.45 34.31 -8.05
CA GLU A 111 8.27 33.44 -8.00
C GLU A 111 8.14 32.55 -9.24
N ILE A 112 8.34 33.10 -10.44
CA ILE A 112 8.31 32.33 -11.70
C ILE A 112 9.37 31.22 -11.67
N GLY A 113 10.58 31.54 -11.21
CA GLY A 113 11.67 30.56 -11.07
C GLY A 113 11.33 29.46 -10.08
N CYS A 114 10.83 29.82 -8.89
CA CYS A 114 10.39 28.87 -7.87
C CYS A 114 9.26 27.98 -8.38
N ARG A 115 8.33 28.52 -9.17
CA ARG A 115 7.22 27.75 -9.74
C ARG A 115 7.67 26.69 -10.73
N LEU A 116 8.55 27.08 -11.65
CA LEU A 116 9.11 26.14 -12.62
C LEU A 116 9.99 25.09 -11.94
N ALA A 117 10.77 25.49 -10.93
CA ALA A 117 11.60 24.59 -10.14
C ALA A 117 10.76 23.59 -9.34
N TRP A 118 9.67 24.04 -8.69
CA TRP A 118 8.73 23.17 -8.00
C TRP A 118 8.06 22.17 -8.94
N LYS A 119 7.53 22.64 -10.08
CA LYS A 119 6.91 21.77 -11.07
C LYS A 119 7.89 20.70 -11.56
N ARG A 120 9.15 21.08 -11.80
CA ARG A 120 10.20 20.14 -12.19
C ARG A 120 10.49 19.15 -11.06
N LEU A 121 10.67 19.59 -9.82
CA LEU A 121 10.88 18.72 -8.68
C LEU A 121 9.74 17.71 -8.54
N TRP A 122 8.49 18.19 -8.58
CA TRP A 122 7.31 17.34 -8.48
C TRP A 122 7.30 16.26 -9.57
N TRP A 123 7.51 16.66 -10.83
CA TRP A 123 7.47 15.70 -11.92
C TRP A 123 8.62 14.69 -11.88
N HIS A 124 9.83 15.14 -11.54
CA HIS A 124 11.03 14.31 -11.63
C HIS A 124 11.29 13.46 -10.39
N GLU A 125 11.00 13.97 -9.20
CA GLU A 125 11.31 13.32 -7.92
C GLU A 125 10.06 12.74 -7.24
N PHE A 126 8.88 13.35 -7.42
CA PHE A 126 7.66 12.85 -6.80
C PHE A 126 6.89 11.90 -7.72
N ALA A 127 6.36 12.42 -8.83
CA ALA A 127 5.49 11.69 -9.74
C ALA A 127 6.15 10.44 -10.32
N LYS A 128 7.40 10.56 -10.83
CA LYS A 128 8.12 9.41 -11.39
C LYS A 128 8.38 8.32 -10.37
N VAL A 129 8.77 8.68 -9.16
CA VAL A 129 9.05 7.72 -8.10
C VAL A 129 7.76 7.01 -7.67
N LEU A 130 6.67 7.76 -7.51
CA LEU A 130 5.37 7.23 -7.10
C LEU A 130 4.74 6.30 -8.16
N LEU A 131 4.94 6.59 -9.44
CA LEU A 131 4.37 5.83 -10.56
C LEU A 131 5.24 4.70 -11.07
N HIS A 132 6.47 4.56 -10.57
CA HIS A 132 7.37 3.51 -11.06
C HIS A 132 6.89 2.13 -10.59
N PRO A 133 6.79 1.12 -11.49
CA PRO A 133 6.27 -0.20 -11.14
C PRO A 133 7.15 -0.94 -10.12
N ASP A 134 8.45 -0.69 -10.12
CA ASP A 134 9.39 -1.36 -9.20
C ASP A 134 9.51 -0.66 -7.83
N TYR A 135 8.83 0.47 -7.62
CA TYR A 135 8.93 1.24 -6.40
C TYR A 135 7.65 1.17 -5.56
N ASN A 136 7.80 0.73 -4.31
CA ASN A 136 6.72 0.60 -3.34
C ASN A 136 6.70 1.71 -2.31
N PHE A 137 7.06 2.93 -2.70
CA PHE A 137 6.96 4.09 -1.82
C PHE A 137 5.52 4.57 -1.68
N THR A 138 5.14 4.90 -0.46
CA THR A 138 3.94 5.65 -0.15
C THR A 138 4.13 7.12 -0.51
N PRO A 139 3.06 7.89 -0.79
CA PRO A 139 3.15 9.33 -1.04
C PRO A 139 3.93 10.09 0.05
N ARG A 140 3.75 9.69 1.32
CA ARG A 140 4.46 10.31 2.45
C ARG A 140 5.97 10.05 2.41
N GLU A 141 6.40 8.85 2.07
CA GLU A 141 7.83 8.53 1.96
C GLU A 141 8.49 9.31 0.83
N VAL A 142 7.80 9.47 -0.31
CA VAL A 142 8.30 10.28 -1.41
C VAL A 142 8.38 11.76 -1.01
N LEU A 143 7.38 12.31 -0.30
CA LEU A 143 7.47 13.69 0.24
C LEU A 143 8.63 13.89 1.22
N GLN A 144 8.87 12.92 2.11
CA GLN A 144 10.02 12.95 3.02
C GLN A 144 11.35 12.94 2.26
N HIS A 145 11.41 12.27 1.11
CA HIS A 145 12.55 12.35 0.21
C HIS A 145 12.72 13.76 -0.37
N LEU A 146 11.64 14.37 -0.88
CA LEU A 146 11.66 15.72 -1.47
C LEU A 146 12.19 16.79 -0.50
N GLU A 147 11.93 16.65 0.80
CA GLU A 147 12.48 17.56 1.82
C GLU A 147 14.00 17.64 1.79
N ARG A 148 14.67 16.53 1.48
CA ARG A 148 16.13 16.38 1.50
C ARG A 148 16.78 16.70 0.16
N VAL A 149 16.02 16.76 -0.93
CA VAL A 149 16.55 17.04 -2.27
C VAL A 149 16.83 18.53 -2.43
N ASP A 150 18.08 18.91 -2.69
CA ASP A 150 18.40 20.29 -3.03
C ASP A 150 17.85 20.66 -4.42
N VAL A 151 17.13 21.78 -4.49
CA VAL A 151 16.49 22.23 -5.73
C VAL A 151 17.18 23.47 -6.23
N THR A 152 17.97 23.31 -7.29
CA THR A 152 18.55 24.46 -7.98
C THR A 152 17.40 25.37 -8.48
N SER A 153 17.43 26.64 -8.09
CA SER A 153 16.48 27.70 -8.52
C SER A 153 15.12 27.74 -7.80
N MET A 154 14.96 27.03 -6.68
CA MET A 154 13.85 27.28 -5.75
C MET A 154 14.41 27.86 -4.45
N CYS A 155 13.80 28.91 -3.93
CA CYS A 155 14.17 29.44 -2.62
C CYS A 155 13.76 28.43 -1.52
N ASP A 156 14.63 28.21 -0.53
CA ASP A 156 14.38 27.26 0.57
C ASP A 156 13.09 27.59 1.33
N ALA A 157 12.82 28.88 1.56
CA ALA A 157 11.59 29.31 2.23
C ALA A 157 10.33 28.92 1.44
N CYS A 158 10.33 29.10 0.12
CA CYS A 158 9.22 28.68 -0.74
C CYS A 158 9.08 27.15 -0.75
N LYS A 159 10.21 26.42 -0.76
CA LYS A 159 10.22 24.95 -0.72
C LYS A 159 9.59 24.43 0.57
N LEU A 160 10.00 24.96 1.71
CA LEU A 160 9.48 24.58 3.02
C LEU A 160 7.98 24.87 3.13
N LEU A 161 7.55 26.09 2.79
CA LEU A 161 6.13 26.48 2.80
C LEU A 161 5.28 25.60 1.87
N THR A 162 5.80 25.30 0.68
CA THR A 162 5.10 24.44 -0.28
C THR A 162 4.98 23.02 0.26
N LEU A 163 6.06 22.43 0.76
CA LEU A 163 6.04 21.07 1.31
C LEU A 163 5.11 20.96 2.52
N GLU A 164 5.09 21.96 3.40
CA GLU A 164 4.17 22.00 4.53
C GLU A 164 2.70 22.11 4.07
N ALA A 165 2.42 22.96 3.07
CA ALA A 165 1.08 23.03 2.49
C ALA A 165 0.64 21.71 1.86
N VAL A 166 1.55 20.98 1.20
CA VAL A 166 1.25 19.65 0.62
C VAL A 166 1.01 18.60 1.70
N LYS A 167 1.83 18.57 2.75
CA LYS A 167 1.67 17.64 3.88
C LYS A 167 0.34 17.82 4.62
N ASN A 168 -0.13 19.06 4.70
CA ASN A 168 -1.39 19.43 5.33
C ASN A 168 -2.61 19.26 4.42
N ARG A 169 -2.40 18.94 3.13
CA ARG A 169 -3.49 18.62 2.21
C ARG A 169 -4.07 17.26 2.58
N GLU A 170 -5.40 17.17 2.65
CA GLU A 170 -6.08 15.89 2.76
C GLU A 170 -5.77 15.00 1.54
N GLY A 171 -5.75 13.68 1.74
CA GLY A 171 -5.61 12.72 0.65
C GLY A 171 -4.20 12.17 0.41
N LEU A 172 -3.27 12.30 1.37
CA LEU A 172 -1.99 11.57 1.32
C LEU A 172 -2.06 10.14 1.90
N ASP A 173 -3.13 9.83 2.64
CA ASP A 173 -3.36 8.54 3.29
C ASP A 173 -4.34 7.62 2.53
N GLY A 174 -4.74 7.99 1.31
CA GLY A 174 -5.78 7.30 0.56
C GLY A 174 -5.45 5.84 0.21
N GLU A 175 -4.18 5.44 0.19
CA GLU A 175 -3.80 4.04 -0.06
C GLU A 175 -4.40 3.08 0.98
N GLU A 176 -4.39 3.45 2.26
CA GLU A 176 -4.89 2.58 3.32
C GLU A 176 -6.43 2.50 3.29
N GLU A 177 -7.10 3.58 2.90
CA GLU A 177 -8.55 3.59 2.69
C GLU A 177 -8.96 2.69 1.52
N ILE A 178 -8.21 2.72 0.41
CA ILE A 178 -8.43 1.85 -0.76
C ILE A 178 -8.25 0.38 -0.36
N LEU A 179 -7.18 0.08 0.39
CA LEU A 179 -6.92 -1.28 0.88
C LEU A 179 -8.01 -1.75 1.84
N ALA A 180 -8.41 -0.91 2.80
CA ALA A 180 -9.45 -1.24 3.76
C ALA A 180 -10.81 -1.46 3.09
N SER A 181 -11.19 -0.61 2.13
CA SER A 181 -12.43 -0.73 1.37
C SER A 181 -12.46 -2.01 0.53
N SER A 182 -11.37 -2.31 -0.18
CA SER A 182 -11.25 -3.50 -1.01
C SER A 182 -11.24 -4.78 -0.18
N LEU A 183 -10.55 -4.76 0.97
CA LEU A 183 -10.58 -5.86 1.92
C LEU A 183 -11.98 -6.04 2.53
N GLY A 184 -12.73 -4.95 2.73
CA GLY A 184 -14.13 -4.98 3.15
C GLY A 184 -15.01 -5.77 2.17
N LEU A 185 -14.77 -5.66 0.86
CA LEU A 185 -15.47 -6.48 -0.15
C LEU A 185 -15.16 -7.98 0.03
N LEU A 186 -13.89 -8.30 0.29
CA LEU A 186 -13.45 -9.68 0.51
C LEU A 186 -14.06 -10.28 1.78
N ILE A 187 -14.07 -9.53 2.89
CA ILE A 187 -14.63 -9.98 4.17
C ILE A 187 -16.17 -10.05 4.11
N SER A 188 -16.83 -9.15 3.38
CA SER A 188 -18.29 -9.11 3.27
C SER A 188 -18.84 -10.14 2.28
N GLY A 189 -18.10 -10.43 1.20
CA GLY A 189 -18.42 -11.49 0.24
C GLY A 189 -18.02 -12.89 0.74
N GLY A 190 -17.03 -12.96 1.63
CA GLY A 190 -16.73 -14.11 2.46
C GLY A 190 -17.72 -14.18 3.61
N VAL A 191 -18.96 -14.61 3.34
CA VAL A 191 -19.81 -15.13 4.43
C VAL A 191 -18.94 -16.10 5.22
N TRP A 192 -18.86 -15.92 6.53
CA TRP A 192 -18.23 -16.84 7.47
C TRP A 192 -18.97 -18.18 7.46
N LEU A 193 -19.03 -18.86 6.31
CA LEU A 193 -19.59 -20.18 6.14
C LEU A 193 -18.53 -21.18 6.59
N LEU A 194 -18.41 -21.24 7.92
CA LEU A 194 -18.32 -22.52 8.59
C LEU A 194 -19.75 -22.87 9.04
#